data_AF-A0A0B7N397-F1
#
_entry.id   AF-A0A0B7N397-F1
#
_cell.length_a   1.000
_cell.length_b   1.000
_cell.length_c   1.000
_cell.angle_alpha   90.00
_cell.angle_beta   90.00
_cell.angle_gamma   90.00
#
_symmetry.space_group_name_H-M   'P 1'
#
loop_
_entity.id
_entity.type
_entity.pdbx_description
1 polymer ?
#
loop_
_entity_poly.entity_id
_entity_poly.type
_entity_poly.pdbx_seq_one_letter_code
_entity_poly.pdbx_strand_id
1 'polypeptide(L)'
;MHLGTTSTSRIEGAHAVLKRHLKSAAGDLGYVFNCMDTVLKQQHTDINVRSKAQQYKANNQFRTPVFSGILRSISRHPLQMAFKKFGLAKVDLITTDQKYKLKPCTGSFEKTQGIPCAHTIKECLLQDKSLEKEDFHRQWYINESCDATSTEENRNSTMEDPFSTENVEKMKEM
;
A
#
# COMPACT_ATOMS: atom_id res chain seq x y z
N MET A 1 -12.07 3.74 -5.46
CA MET A 1 -11.04 2.67 -5.45
C MET A 1 -10.91 2.16 -4.02
N HIS A 2 -10.88 0.84 -3.76
CA HIS A 2 -10.90 0.30 -2.39
C HIS A 2 -9.68 -0.58 -2.02
N LEU A 3 -8.85 -0.96 -3.00
CA LEU A 3 -7.54 -1.62 -2.81
C LEU A 3 -7.62 -2.87 -1.88
N GLY A 4 -8.70 -3.64 -2.01
CA GLY A 4 -8.95 -4.83 -1.19
C GLY A 4 -9.48 -4.56 0.24
N THR A 5 -9.74 -3.30 0.61
CA THR A 5 -10.36 -2.93 1.89
C THR A 5 -11.88 -2.86 1.73
N THR A 6 -12.58 -3.94 2.02
CA THR A 6 -14.05 -4.03 1.91
C THR A 6 -14.74 -4.32 3.24
N SER A 7 -13.98 -4.45 4.33
CA SER A 7 -14.50 -4.72 5.67
C SER A 7 -13.66 -4.05 6.75
N THR A 8 -14.21 -3.99 7.96
CA THR A 8 -13.59 -3.39 9.16
C THR A 8 -12.57 -4.31 9.84
N SER A 9 -12.34 -5.52 9.33
CA SER A 9 -11.49 -6.53 9.98
C SER A 9 -10.05 -6.05 10.25
N ARG A 10 -9.50 -5.20 9.38
CA ARG A 10 -8.17 -4.60 9.57
C ARG A 10 -8.15 -3.65 10.78
N ILE A 11 -9.20 -2.87 10.95
CA ILE A 11 -9.37 -1.92 12.06
C ILE A 11 -9.51 -2.70 13.37
N GLU A 12 -10.35 -3.74 13.37
CA GLU A 12 -10.53 -4.63 14.51
C GLU A 12 -9.24 -5.33 14.91
N GLY A 13 -8.45 -5.80 13.93
CA GLY A 13 -7.13 -6.38 14.17
C GLY A 13 -6.14 -5.38 14.78
N ALA A 14 -6.07 -4.15 14.24
CA ALA A 14 -5.23 -3.10 14.80
C ALA A 14 -5.64 -2.75 16.25
N HIS A 15 -6.95 -2.67 16.49
CA HIS A 15 -7.49 -2.43 17.82
C HIS A 15 -7.16 -3.57 18.79
N ALA A 16 -7.24 -4.83 18.35
CA ALA A 16 -6.84 -5.98 19.15
C ALA A 16 -5.34 -5.96 19.51
N VAL A 17 -4.47 -5.57 18.56
CA VAL A 17 -3.03 -5.41 18.81
C VAL A 17 -2.77 -4.33 19.86
N LEU A 18 -3.44 -3.18 19.75
CA LEU A 18 -3.29 -2.09 20.71
C LEU A 18 -3.76 -2.53 22.11
N LYS A 19 -4.95 -3.12 22.21
CA LYS A 19 -5.49 -3.64 23.48
C LYS A 19 -4.55 -4.65 24.14
N ARG A 20 -3.89 -5.50 23.37
CA ARG A 20 -2.91 -6.46 23.90
C ARG A 20 -1.70 -5.79 24.54
N HIS A 21 -1.29 -4.61 24.05
CA HIS A 21 -0.15 -3.86 24.60
C HIS A 21 -0.55 -3.01 25.80
N LEU A 22 -1.80 -2.51 25.82
CA LEU A 22 -2.41 -1.85 26.96
C LEU A 22 -2.81 -2.92 28.00
N LYS A 23 -1.83 -3.36 28.79
CA LYS A 23 -1.98 -4.45 29.77
C LYS A 23 -3.00 -4.16 30.88
N SER A 24 -3.42 -2.90 31.04
CA SER A 24 -4.41 -2.46 32.02
C SER A 24 -5.25 -1.31 31.45
N ALA A 25 -6.52 -1.27 31.84
CA ALA A 25 -7.44 -0.17 31.55
C ALA A 25 -7.29 1.02 32.51
N ALA A 26 -6.41 0.93 33.52
CA ALA A 26 -6.22 1.93 34.58
C ALA A 26 -4.92 2.74 34.47
N GLY A 27 -4.30 2.79 33.28
CA GLY A 27 -3.10 3.60 33.05
C GLY A 27 -3.42 5.09 32.90
N ASP A 28 -2.47 5.96 33.28
CA ASP A 28 -2.56 7.38 32.93
C ASP A 28 -2.42 7.60 31.41
N LEU A 29 -2.78 8.79 30.95
CA LEU A 29 -2.75 9.12 29.52
C LEU A 29 -1.34 9.03 28.90
N GLY A 30 -0.29 9.33 29.69
CA GLY A 30 1.10 9.25 29.26
C GLY A 30 1.54 7.80 29.01
N TYR A 31 1.12 6.87 29.88
CA TYR A 31 1.32 5.44 29.69
C TYR A 31 0.68 4.95 28.38
N VAL A 32 -0.58 5.33 28.13
CA VAL A 32 -1.29 4.95 26.90
C VAL A 32 -0.57 5.48 25.65
N PHE A 33 -0.13 6.74 25.69
CA PHE A 33 0.60 7.38 24.59
C PHE A 33 1.94 6.67 24.31
N ASN A 34 2.73 6.38 25.35
CA ASN A 34 4.00 5.67 25.23
C ASN A 34 3.80 4.24 24.67
N CYS A 35 2.72 3.57 25.07
CA CYS A 35 2.35 2.27 24.49
C CYS A 35 1.99 2.39 23.01
N MET A 36 1.19 3.38 22.61
CA MET A 36 0.85 3.63 21.21
C MET A 36 2.11 3.90 20.38
N ASP A 37 2.99 4.80 20.83
CA ASP A 37 4.26 5.11 20.18
C ASP A 37 5.13 3.86 19.99
N THR A 38 5.26 3.03 21.03
CA THR A 38 5.99 1.76 20.97
C THR A 38 5.39 0.80 19.94
N VAL A 39 4.06 0.62 19.94
CA VAL A 39 3.37 -0.25 18.97
C VAL A 39 3.59 0.25 17.55
N LEU A 40 3.47 1.56 17.32
CA LEU A 40 3.66 2.16 16.00
C LEU A 40 5.10 2.00 15.50
N LYS A 41 6.10 2.23 16.36
CA LYS A 41 7.53 2.00 16.04
C LYS A 41 7.80 0.54 15.69
N GLN A 42 7.25 -0.40 16.46
CA GLN A 42 7.39 -1.83 16.18
C GLN A 42 6.72 -2.20 14.85
N GLN A 43 5.48 -1.77 14.62
CA GLN A 43 4.76 -2.04 13.37
C GLN A 43 5.48 -1.46 12.16
N HIS A 44 5.99 -0.23 12.27
CA HIS A 44 6.78 0.41 11.21
C HIS A 44 8.03 -0.42 10.90
N THR A 45 8.76 -0.84 11.93
CA THR A 45 9.95 -1.69 11.78
C THR A 45 9.59 -3.03 11.12
N ASP A 46 8.54 -3.71 11.58
CA ASP A 46 8.08 -4.99 11.03
C ASP A 46 7.63 -4.88 9.58
N ILE A 47 6.96 -3.78 9.21
CA ILE A 47 6.58 -3.51 7.81
C ILE A 47 7.85 -3.32 6.97
N ASN A 48 8.80 -2.51 7.43
CA ASN A 48 10.04 -2.25 6.69
C ASN A 48 10.89 -3.51 6.51
N VAL A 49 11.02 -4.33 7.55
CA VAL A 49 11.73 -5.61 7.47
C VAL A 49 11.05 -6.55 6.46
N ARG A 50 9.72 -6.67 6.51
CA ARG A 50 8.96 -7.50 5.55
C ARG A 50 9.09 -6.98 4.12
N SER A 51 9.00 -5.67 3.92
CA SER A 51 9.17 -5.02 2.62
C SER A 51 10.57 -5.29 2.05
N LYS A 52 11.64 -5.04 2.82
CA LYS A 52 13.02 -5.32 2.42
C LYS A 52 13.22 -6.80 2.08
N ALA A 53 12.74 -7.71 2.94
CA ALA A 53 12.85 -9.15 2.69
C ALA A 53 12.20 -9.56 1.36
N GLN A 54 11.11 -8.90 0.97
CA GLN A 54 10.44 -9.16 -0.30
C GLN A 54 11.22 -8.63 -1.51
N GLN A 55 11.94 -7.50 -1.39
CA GLN A 55 12.79 -6.99 -2.47
C GLN A 55 13.99 -7.90 -2.76
N TYR A 56 14.59 -8.48 -1.71
CA TYR A 56 15.74 -9.37 -1.85
C TYR A 56 15.34 -10.75 -2.38
N LYS A 57 14.23 -11.31 -1.91
CA LYS A 57 13.74 -12.62 -2.36
C LYS A 57 12.94 -12.46 -3.65
N ALA A 58 13.62 -12.63 -4.79
CA ALA A 58 12.93 -12.74 -6.08
C ALA A 58 11.88 -13.86 -6.00
N ASN A 59 10.62 -13.50 -6.22
CA ASN A 59 9.53 -14.46 -6.11
C ASN A 59 9.49 -15.32 -7.38
N ASN A 60 10.22 -16.44 -7.37
CA ASN A 60 10.40 -17.33 -8.53
C ASN A 60 9.07 -17.75 -9.17
N GLN A 61 7.98 -17.81 -8.39
CA GLN A 61 6.65 -18.18 -8.87
C GLN A 61 6.07 -17.20 -9.92
N PHE A 62 6.62 -15.99 -10.03
CA PHE A 62 6.15 -14.94 -10.94
C PHE A 62 7.13 -14.62 -12.07
N ARG A 63 8.19 -15.42 -12.24
CA ARG A 63 9.19 -15.18 -13.29
C ARG A 63 8.59 -15.43 -14.67
N THR A 64 8.05 -14.38 -15.27
CA THR A 64 7.65 -14.32 -16.67
C THR A 64 8.14 -12.99 -17.26
N PRO A 65 8.33 -12.89 -18.59
CA PRO A 65 8.77 -11.65 -19.23
C PRO A 65 7.89 -10.46 -18.84
N VAL A 66 6.56 -10.65 -18.84
CA VAL A 66 5.55 -9.63 -18.49
C VAL A 66 5.77 -9.02 -17.10
N PHE A 67 6.27 -9.77 -16.13
CA PHE A 67 6.46 -9.28 -14.76
C PHE A 67 7.92 -8.89 -14.44
N SER A 68 8.85 -9.04 -15.39
CA SER A 68 10.29 -8.94 -15.16
C SER A 68 10.72 -7.63 -14.47
N GLY A 69 10.14 -6.50 -14.88
CA GLY A 69 10.45 -5.16 -14.35
C GLY A 69 9.88 -4.86 -12.96
N ILE A 70 8.92 -5.65 -12.46
CA ILE A 70 8.13 -5.28 -11.27
C ILE A 70 8.30 -6.19 -10.06
N LEU A 71 9.01 -7.32 -10.19
CA LEU A 71 9.12 -8.33 -9.13
C LEU A 71 9.72 -7.81 -7.80
N ARG A 72 10.52 -6.75 -7.87
CA ARG A 72 11.21 -6.16 -6.71
C ARG A 72 10.62 -4.82 -6.27
N SER A 73 9.76 -4.21 -7.09
CA SER A 73 9.19 -2.87 -6.84
C SER A 73 7.73 -2.92 -6.40
N ILE A 74 7.03 -4.04 -6.62
CA ILE A 74 5.62 -4.24 -6.27
C ILE A 74 5.47 -5.32 -5.20
N SER A 75 4.65 -5.05 -4.19
CA SER A 75 4.40 -5.95 -3.06
C SER A 75 3.76 -7.28 -3.50
N ARG A 76 3.92 -8.33 -2.69
CA ARG A 76 3.61 -9.71 -3.10
C ARG A 76 2.14 -9.93 -3.39
N HIS A 77 1.27 -9.29 -2.60
CA HIS A 77 -0.17 -9.42 -2.72
C HIS A 77 -0.71 -8.96 -4.09
N PRO A 78 -0.43 -7.72 -4.56
CA PRO A 78 -0.84 -7.29 -5.89
C PRO A 78 -0.19 -8.13 -7.01
N LEU A 79 1.06 -8.58 -6.86
CA LEU A 79 1.68 -9.52 -7.81
C LEU A 79 0.92 -10.86 -7.88
N GLN A 80 0.46 -11.42 -6.74
CA GLN A 80 -0.35 -12.64 -6.73
C GLN A 80 -1.67 -12.43 -7.49
N MET A 81 -2.30 -11.26 -7.32
CA MET A 81 -3.55 -10.94 -8.02
C MET A 81 -3.32 -10.75 -9.52
N ALA A 82 -2.28 -9.99 -9.91
CA ALA A 82 -1.91 -9.81 -11.31
C ALA A 82 -1.53 -11.14 -11.98
N PHE A 83 -0.82 -12.02 -11.28
CA PHE A 83 -0.49 -13.35 -11.80
C PHE A 83 -1.73 -14.23 -12.05
N LYS A 84 -2.76 -14.14 -11.19
CA LYS A 84 -4.05 -14.78 -11.48
C LYS A 84 -4.70 -14.23 -12.74
N LYS A 85 -4.63 -12.90 -12.96
CA LYS A 85 -5.14 -12.26 -14.19
C LYS A 85 -4.33 -12.64 -15.43
N PHE A 86 -3.02 -12.79 -15.30
CA PHE A 86 -2.14 -13.33 -16.34
C PHE A 86 -2.56 -14.75 -16.77
N GLY A 87 -2.90 -15.61 -15.81
CA GLY A 87 -3.44 -16.94 -16.12
C GLY A 87 -4.70 -16.87 -16.99
N LEU A 88 -5.64 -15.98 -16.65
CA LEU A 88 -6.85 -15.75 -17.46
C LEU A 88 -6.53 -15.21 -18.85
N ALA A 89 -5.59 -14.27 -18.96
CA ALA A 89 -5.14 -13.71 -20.24
C ALA A 89 -4.52 -14.79 -21.14
N LYS A 90 -3.67 -15.66 -20.58
CA LYS A 90 -3.08 -16.79 -21.30
C LYS A 90 -4.13 -17.78 -21.78
N VAL A 91 -5.08 -18.17 -20.92
CA VAL A 91 -6.18 -19.07 -21.30
C VAL A 91 -6.98 -18.49 -22.46
N ASP A 92 -7.31 -17.20 -22.41
CA ASP A 92 -8.05 -16.52 -23.47
C ASP A 92 -7.32 -16.50 -24.82
N LEU A 93 -5.98 -16.38 -24.81
CA LEU A 93 -5.16 -16.41 -26.02
C LEU A 93 -5.09 -17.79 -26.67
N ILE A 94 -5.05 -18.86 -25.88
CA ILE A 94 -4.87 -20.23 -26.40
C ILE A 94 -6.18 -20.96 -26.71
N THR A 95 -7.27 -20.60 -26.03
CA THR A 95 -8.54 -21.34 -26.15
C THR A 95 -9.35 -20.89 -27.36
N THR A 96 -10.05 -21.82 -27.99
CA THR A 96 -11.06 -21.56 -29.03
C THR A 96 -12.48 -21.61 -28.47
N ASP A 97 -12.68 -22.16 -27.27
CA ASP A 97 -13.98 -22.29 -26.63
C ASP A 97 -14.40 -20.95 -26.01
N GLN A 98 -15.54 -20.44 -26.49
CA GLN A 98 -16.14 -19.18 -26.07
C GLN A 98 -16.41 -19.11 -24.57
N LYS A 99 -16.61 -20.26 -23.90
CA LYS A 99 -16.83 -20.34 -22.45
C LYS A 99 -15.65 -19.82 -21.64
N TYR A 100 -14.43 -20.02 -22.12
CA TYR A 100 -13.20 -19.63 -21.43
C TYR A 100 -12.63 -18.30 -21.92
N LYS A 101 -13.30 -17.65 -22.89
CA LYS A 101 -12.93 -16.32 -23.34
C LYS A 101 -13.24 -15.27 -22.28
N LEU A 102 -12.41 -14.23 -22.23
CA LEU A 102 -12.62 -13.08 -21.39
C LEU A 102 -13.89 -12.35 -21.85
N LYS A 103 -14.78 -12.10 -20.89
CA LYS A 103 -15.90 -11.17 -21.08
C LYS A 103 -15.37 -9.76 -21.40
N PRO A 104 -16.18 -8.88 -22.01
CA PRO A 104 -15.80 -7.49 -22.23
C PRO A 104 -15.28 -6.83 -20.95
N CYS A 105 -14.20 -6.05 -21.08
CA CYS A 105 -13.60 -5.39 -19.92
C CYS A 105 -14.53 -4.29 -19.41
N THR A 106 -14.84 -4.33 -18.11
CA THR A 106 -15.61 -3.27 -17.46
C THR A 106 -14.72 -2.19 -16.82
N GLY A 107 -13.40 -2.41 -16.79
CA GLY A 107 -12.42 -1.59 -16.06
C GLY A 107 -12.58 -1.61 -14.54
N SER A 108 -13.63 -2.25 -14.00
CA SER A 108 -13.95 -2.21 -12.58
C SER A 108 -12.85 -2.82 -11.71
N PHE A 109 -12.24 -3.93 -12.16
CA PHE A 109 -11.15 -4.56 -11.42
C PHE A 109 -9.96 -3.61 -11.22
N GLU A 110 -9.52 -2.96 -12.29
CA GLU A 110 -8.38 -2.05 -12.25
C GLU A 110 -8.72 -0.80 -11.42
N LYS A 111 -9.90 -0.22 -11.61
CA LYS A 111 -10.39 0.93 -10.82
C LYS A 111 -10.59 0.64 -9.34
N THR A 112 -10.89 -0.60 -8.97
CA THR A 112 -11.15 -0.98 -7.58
C THR A 112 -9.90 -1.46 -6.86
N GLN A 113 -9.07 -2.25 -7.53
CA GLN A 113 -7.87 -2.86 -6.95
C GLN A 113 -6.60 -2.05 -7.20
N GLY A 114 -6.56 -1.18 -8.21
CA GLY A 114 -5.33 -0.52 -8.64
C GLY A 114 -4.30 -1.50 -9.19
N ILE A 115 -4.76 -2.55 -9.88
CA ILE A 115 -3.94 -3.64 -10.41
C ILE A 115 -4.40 -3.92 -11.85
N PRO A 116 -3.49 -4.15 -12.81
CA PRO A 116 -3.83 -4.46 -14.19
C PRO A 116 -4.81 -5.62 -14.30
N CYS A 117 -5.86 -5.43 -15.10
CA CYS A 117 -6.82 -6.49 -15.37
C CYS A 117 -6.27 -7.51 -16.38
N ALA A 118 -7.01 -8.60 -16.61
CA ALA A 118 -6.58 -9.64 -17.55
C ALA A 118 -6.47 -9.10 -18.99
N HIS A 119 -7.29 -8.12 -19.37
CA HIS A 119 -7.25 -7.49 -20.69
C HIS A 119 -5.99 -6.66 -20.90
N THR A 120 -5.61 -5.84 -19.91
CA THR A 120 -4.36 -5.06 -19.94
C THR A 120 -3.15 -5.99 -20.09
N ILE A 121 -3.12 -7.07 -19.31
CA ILE A 121 -2.05 -8.08 -19.38
C ILE A 121 -2.04 -8.82 -20.72
N LYS A 122 -3.23 -9.10 -21.28
CA LYS A 122 -3.35 -9.72 -22.60
C LYS A 122 -2.75 -8.81 -23.68
N GLU A 123 -3.01 -7.51 -23.62
CA GLU A 123 -2.42 -6.54 -24.55
C GLU A 123 -0.90 -6.53 -24.44
N CYS A 124 -0.36 -6.49 -23.21
CA CYS A 124 1.08 -6.62 -22.99
C CYS A 124 1.66 -7.89 -23.61
N LEU A 125 0.96 -9.03 -23.48
CA LEU A 125 1.37 -10.30 -24.09
C LEU A 125 1.36 -10.29 -25.61
N LEU A 126 0.40 -9.60 -26.23
CA LEU A 126 0.31 -9.48 -27.69
C LEU A 126 1.39 -8.55 -28.26
N GLN A 127 1.75 -7.53 -27.49
CA GLN A 127 2.76 -6.53 -27.87
C GLN A 127 4.19 -6.90 -27.42
N ASP A 128 4.37 -8.07 -26.80
CA ASP A 128 5.62 -8.47 -26.13
C ASP A 128 6.16 -7.39 -25.16
N LYS A 129 5.25 -6.67 -24.51
CA LYS A 129 5.55 -5.60 -23.54
C LYS A 129 5.54 -6.18 -22.12
N SER A 130 6.42 -5.65 -21.27
CA SER A 130 6.39 -5.90 -19.83
C SER A 130 5.48 -4.89 -19.11
N LEU A 131 4.88 -5.31 -17.99
CA LEU A 131 4.24 -4.38 -17.08
C LEU A 131 5.28 -3.50 -16.42
N GLU A 132 4.90 -2.25 -16.22
CA GLU A 132 5.66 -1.23 -15.53
C GLU A 132 5.11 -1.04 -14.12
N LYS A 133 5.88 -0.35 -13.28
CA LYS A 133 5.49 -0.11 -11.88
C LYS A 133 4.24 0.77 -11.83
N GLU A 134 4.15 1.71 -12.77
CA GLU A 134 3.13 2.74 -12.95
C GLU A 134 1.77 2.14 -13.32
N ASP A 135 1.74 0.91 -13.85
CA ASP A 135 0.51 0.16 -14.10
C ASP A 135 -0.20 -0.27 -12.80
N PHE A 136 0.47 -0.14 -11.66
CA PHE A 136 -0.05 -0.46 -10.33
C PHE A 136 -0.25 0.82 -9.53
N HIS A 137 -1.31 0.84 -8.72
CA HIS A 137 -1.54 1.93 -7.79
C HIS A 137 -0.42 2.03 -6.75
N ARG A 138 -0.03 3.27 -6.43
CA ARG A 138 1.08 3.65 -5.54
C ARG A 138 1.15 2.88 -4.21
N GLN A 139 -0.01 2.60 -3.59
CA GLN A 139 -0.14 1.77 -2.37
C GLN A 139 0.58 0.40 -2.47
N TRP A 140 0.75 -0.12 -3.68
CA TRP A 140 1.36 -1.43 -3.91
C TRP A 140 2.88 -1.39 -3.98
N TYR A 141 3.50 -0.22 -4.00
CA TYR A 141 4.94 -0.06 -4.20
C TYR A 141 5.70 -0.49 -2.96
N ILE A 142 6.84 -1.15 -3.17
CA ILE A 142 7.81 -1.44 -2.11
C ILE A 142 8.87 -0.36 -2.18
N ASN A 143 8.98 0.44 -1.12
CA ASN A 143 10.00 1.49 -0.98
C ASN A 143 9.78 2.71 -1.89
N GLU A 144 8.57 3.25 -1.89
CA GLU A 144 8.55 4.70 -1.83
C GLU A 144 8.99 5.06 -0.42
N SER A 145 10.21 5.55 -0.30
CA SER A 145 10.41 6.66 0.62
C SER A 145 9.22 7.58 0.41
N CYS A 146 8.53 7.94 1.49
CA CYS A 146 8.00 9.28 1.53
C CYS A 146 9.21 10.22 1.48
N ASP A 147 9.88 10.30 0.33
CA ASP A 147 10.51 11.53 -0.06
C ASP A 147 9.29 12.42 -0.18
N ALA A 148 9.07 13.17 0.89
CA ALA A 148 8.48 14.47 0.77
C ALA A 148 9.27 15.12 -0.38
N THR A 149 8.72 15.00 -1.58
CA THR A 149 8.67 16.13 -2.48
C THR A 149 7.81 17.16 -1.76
N SER A 150 8.40 17.73 -0.71
CA SER A 150 8.35 19.15 -0.45
C SER A 150 8.68 19.75 -1.81
N THR A 151 7.65 19.99 -2.59
CA THR A 151 7.63 21.22 -3.35
C THR A 151 7.88 22.28 -2.29
N GLU A 152 9.15 22.70 -2.19
CA GLU A 152 9.58 23.87 -1.46
C GLU A 152 8.94 25.08 -2.13
N GLU A 153 7.62 25.20 -2.03
CA GLU A 153 6.94 26.47 -2.16
C GLU A 153 6.95 27.09 -0.76
N ASN A 154 8.08 27.74 -0.49
CA ASN A 154 8.21 28.95 0.30
C ASN A 154 7.02 29.25 1.24
N ARG A 155 7.06 28.67 2.45
CA ARG A 155 6.35 29.20 3.61
C ARG A 155 7.37 29.54 4.68
N ASN A 156 7.98 30.71 4.53
CA ASN A 156 8.36 31.47 5.72
C ASN A 156 7.06 31.84 6.47
N SER A 157 6.62 30.96 7.35
CA SER A 157 5.66 31.27 8.40
C SER A 157 6.32 30.87 9.70
N THR A 158 6.87 31.87 10.39
CA THR A 158 7.31 31.76 11.78
C THR A 158 6.13 31.21 12.57
N MET A 159 6.20 29.92 12.90
CA MET A 159 5.20 29.26 13.73
C MET A 159 5.54 29.65 15.16
N GLU A 160 4.98 30.76 15.62
CA GLU A 160 5.13 31.16 17.02
C GLU A 160 4.46 30.13 17.92
N ASP A 161 5.20 29.71 18.95
CA ASP A 161 4.75 28.77 19.97
C ASP A 161 3.51 29.35 20.68
N PRO A 162 2.33 28.68 20.58
CA PRO A 162 1.13 29.10 21.28
C PRO A 162 1.28 29.20 22.81
N PHE A 163 2.32 28.59 23.37
CA PHE A 163 2.63 28.57 24.80
C PHE A 163 3.84 29.43 25.19
N SER A 164 4.31 30.32 24.31
CA SER A 164 5.28 31.34 24.69
C SER A 164 4.79 32.13 25.91
N THR A 165 5.71 32.45 26.81
CA THR A 165 5.43 33.17 28.08
C THR A 165 4.64 34.46 27.85
N GLU A 166 4.86 35.13 26.73
CA GLU A 166 4.20 36.37 26.35
C GLU A 166 2.71 36.18 25.97
N ASN A 167 2.35 35.03 25.39
CA ASN A 167 0.97 34.70 25.03
C ASN A 167 0.16 34.25 26.26
N VAL A 168 0.81 33.58 27.22
CA VAL A 168 0.20 33.19 28.50
C VAL A 168 -0.08 34.40 29.39
N GLU A 169 0.76 35.43 29.33
CA GLU A 169 0.61 36.66 30.11
C GLU A 169 -0.53 37.54 29.59
N LYS A 170 -0.69 37.65 28.26
CA LYS A 170 -1.83 38.33 27.61
C LYS A 170 -3.19 37.70 27.93
N MET A 171 -3.25 36.39 28.22
CA MET A 171 -4.50 35.72 28.60
C MET A 171 -4.91 35.94 30.06
N LYS A 172 -4.04 36.52 30.90
CA LYS A 172 -4.36 36.86 32.29
C LYS A 172 -4.96 38.25 32.46
N GLU A 173 -4.93 39.09 31.43
CA GLU A 173 -5.47 40.46 31.44
C GLU A 173 -6.84 40.59 30.75
N MET A 174 -7.48 39.47 30.38
CA MET A 174 -8.90 39.39 29.99
C MET A 174 -9.76 38.85 31.13
#